data_AF-A0ABC8YE64-F1
#
_entry.id   AF-A0ABC8YE64-F1
#
_cell.length_a   1.000
_cell.length_b   1.000
_cell.length_c   1.000
_cell.angle_alpha   90.00
_cell.angle_beta   90.00
_cell.angle_gamma   90.00
#
_symmetry.space_group_name_H-M   'P 1'
#
loop_
_entity.id
_entity.type
_entity.pdbx_description
1 polymer ?
#
loop_
_entity_poly.entity_id
_entity_poly.type
_entity_poly.pdbx_seq_one_letter_code
_entity_poly.pdbx_strand_id
1 'polypeptide(L)'
;MAEHDSFVLLRCFDGEEFCVPSALARRSGVVAARMDAGDEQNEPAGVVPVPDGVAGRVLAAVIAYWIGRRAVGADGDPGRYDEEYVAGLSHDVRVDVINAAFHLGERGLFELFAPPVAPCA
;
A
#
# COMPACT_ATOMS: atom_id res chain seq x y z
N MET A 1 6.81 23.69 -5.58
CA MET A 1 7.51 23.23 -4.36
C MET A 1 8.14 21.91 -4.73
N ALA A 2 9.46 21.81 -4.72
CA ALA A 2 10.14 20.55 -5.04
C ALA A 2 9.87 19.57 -3.89
N GLU A 3 8.92 18.66 -4.08
CA GLU A 3 8.86 17.44 -3.28
C GLU A 3 10.23 16.76 -3.48
N HIS A 4 11.04 16.70 -2.43
CA HIS A 4 12.15 15.75 -2.42
C HIS A 4 11.48 14.38 -2.58
N ASP A 5 11.52 13.82 -3.79
CA ASP A 5 11.04 12.48 -4.07
C ASP A 5 12.03 11.51 -3.43
N SER A 6 11.96 11.42 -2.10
CA SER A 6 12.70 10.43 -1.33
C SER A 6 12.04 9.11 -1.66
N PHE A 7 12.75 8.21 -2.32
CA PHE A 7 12.25 6.88 -2.63
C PHE A 7 12.61 5.93 -1.48
N VAL A 8 11.74 4.94 -1.24
CA VAL A 8 11.96 3.87 -0.27
C VAL A 8 11.83 2.54 -0.99
N LEU A 9 12.74 1.63 -0.67
CA LEU A 9 12.73 0.27 -1.18
C LEU A 9 11.90 -0.60 -0.25
N LEU A 10 10.80 -1.15 -0.75
CA LEU A 10 10.01 -2.16 -0.06
C LEU A 10 10.52 -3.53 -0.47
N ARG A 11 11.05 -4.30 0.47
CA ARG A 11 11.50 -5.67 0.21
C ARG A 11 10.41 -6.65 0.59
N CYS A 12 9.92 -7.40 -0.38
CA CYS A 12 8.92 -8.45 -0.19
C CYS A 12 9.54 -9.67 0.49
N PHE A 13 8.67 -10.54 1.00
CA PHE A 13 9.07 -11.85 1.53
C PHE A 13 9.82 -12.72 0.51
N ASP A 14 9.45 -12.63 -0.76
CA ASP A 14 10.11 -13.37 -1.86
C ASP A 14 11.53 -12.86 -2.18
N GLY A 15 11.97 -11.79 -1.51
CA GLY A 15 13.25 -11.11 -1.78
C GLY A 15 13.18 -10.07 -2.89
N GLU A 16 12.02 -9.88 -3.52
CA GLU A 16 11.80 -8.87 -4.56
C GLU A 16 11.71 -7.46 -3.96
N GLU A 17 12.38 -6.49 -4.59
CA GLU A 17 12.51 -5.12 -4.10
C GLU A 17 11.72 -4.15 -4.98
N PHE A 18 10.88 -3.32 -4.37
CA PHE A 18 10.04 -2.35 -5.06
C PHE A 18 10.40 -0.94 -4.62
N CYS A 19 10.80 -0.11 -5.59
CA CYS A 19 11.09 1.30 -5.34
C CYS A 19 9.80 2.12 -5.41
N VAL A 20 9.43 2.77 -4.29
CA VAL A 20 8.22 3.58 -4.19
C VAL A 20 8.52 4.96 -3.60
N PRO A 21 7.83 6.01 -4.04
CA PRO A 21 7.91 7.33 -3.40
C PRO A 21 7.54 7.23 -1.91
N SER A 22 8.38 7.79 -1.04
CA SER A 22 8.15 7.83 0.42
C SER A 22 6.79 8.42 0.79
N ALA A 23 6.31 9.42 0.02
CA ALA A 23 4.99 10.01 0.20
C ALA A 23 3.85 8.98 0.02
N LEU A 24 4.00 8.03 -0.90
CA LEU A 24 3.03 6.94 -1.10
C LEU A 24 3.21 5.86 -0.02
N ALA A 25 4.46 5.51 0.28
CA ALA A 25 4.79 4.48 1.25
C ALA A 25 4.36 4.86 2.69
N ARG A 26 4.35 6.15 3.04
CA ARG A 26 3.83 6.67 4.31
C ARG A 26 2.33 6.42 4.54
N ARG A 27 1.57 6.03 3.52
CA ARG A 27 0.17 5.59 3.70
C ARG A 27 0.07 4.30 4.51
N SER A 28 1.09 3.45 4.43
CA SER A 28 1.20 2.28 5.30
C SER A 28 1.68 2.74 6.68
N GLY A 29 0.86 2.51 7.71
CA GLY A 29 1.24 2.86 9.09
C GLY A 29 2.50 2.12 9.55
N VAL A 30 2.71 0.89 9.11
CA VAL A 30 3.92 0.12 9.42
C VAL A 30 5.16 0.69 8.74
N VAL A 31 5.06 1.01 7.44
CA VAL A 31 6.17 1.60 6.70
C VAL A 31 6.48 3.00 7.21
N ALA A 32 5.46 3.82 7.50
CA ALA A 32 5.64 5.13 8.13
C ALA A 32 6.33 5.03 9.48
N ALA A 33 5.88 4.12 10.37
CA ALA A 33 6.52 3.90 11.66
C ALA A 33 7.97 3.43 11.54
N ARG A 34 8.31 2.61 10.53
CA ARG A 34 9.69 2.19 10.26
C ARG A 34 10.56 3.30 9.68
N MET A 35 10.00 4.17 8.84
CA MET A 35 10.70 5.36 8.36
C MET A 35 10.97 6.36 9.50
N ASP A 36 9.99 6.59 10.37
CA ASP A 36 10.12 7.50 11.52
C ASP A 36 11.03 6.93 12.62
N ALA A 37 11.08 5.60 12.78
CA ALA A 37 11.98 4.95 13.73
C ALA A 37 13.46 5.01 13.31
N GLY A 38 13.77 5.42 12.08
CA GLY A 38 15.14 5.70 11.65
C GLY A 38 16.12 4.55 11.91
N ASP A 39 16.01 3.45 11.15
CA ASP A 39 17.10 2.50 10.91
C ASP A 39 17.95 2.08 12.15
N GLU A 40 17.30 1.54 13.19
CA GLU A 40 18.01 0.95 14.34
C GLU A 40 18.38 -0.53 14.12
N GLN A 41 18.11 -1.10 12.94
CA GLN A 41 18.25 -2.54 12.68
C GLN A 41 18.94 -2.83 11.34
N ASN A 42 20.20 -2.42 11.19
CA ASN A 42 21.25 -3.10 10.41
C ASN A 42 20.91 -3.59 8.97
N GLU A 43 19.94 -2.97 8.29
CA GLU A 43 19.63 -3.14 6.87
C GLU A 43 20.09 -1.87 6.13
N PRO A 44 20.42 -1.91 4.83
CA PRO A 44 20.88 -0.71 4.14
C PRO A 44 19.81 0.39 4.22
N ALA A 45 20.21 1.55 4.76
CA ALA A 45 19.36 2.71 5.01
C ALA A 45 18.38 2.97 3.85
N GLY A 46 17.09 2.69 4.09
CA GLY A 46 16.03 2.89 3.09
C GLY A 46 15.37 1.63 2.55
N VAL A 47 15.75 0.42 3.00
CA VAL A 47 15.01 -0.82 2.74
C VAL A 47 14.06 -1.13 3.89
N VAL A 48 12.75 -1.04 3.65
CA VAL A 48 11.73 -1.44 4.62
C VAL A 48 11.27 -2.86 4.27
N PRO A 49 11.55 -3.85 5.12
CA PRO A 49 11.05 -5.20 4.93
C PRO A 49 9.54 -5.21 5.14
N VAL A 50 8.82 -5.70 4.13
CA VAL A 50 7.38 -5.96 4.25
C VAL A 50 7.21 -7.20 5.14
N PRO A 51 6.31 -7.18 6.13
CA PRO A 51 6.04 -8.32 7.00
C PRO A 51 5.78 -9.62 6.21
N ASP A 52 6.23 -10.75 6.77
CA ASP A 52 6.11 -12.09 6.21
C ASP A 52 4.67 -12.38 5.75
N GLY A 53 4.50 -12.80 4.49
CA GLY A 53 3.21 -13.17 3.90
C GLY A 53 2.72 -12.30 2.74
N VAL A 54 3.45 -11.24 2.37
CA VAL A 54 3.15 -10.45 1.17
C VAL A 54 4.08 -10.83 0.02
N ALA A 55 3.53 -11.46 -1.01
CA ALA A 55 4.25 -11.78 -2.24
C ALA A 55 4.45 -10.54 -3.13
N GLY A 56 5.50 -10.52 -3.95
CA GLY A 56 5.83 -9.40 -4.84
C GLY A 56 4.67 -8.97 -5.74
N ARG A 57 3.94 -9.94 -6.31
CA ARG A 57 2.72 -9.68 -7.10
C ARG A 57 1.64 -8.90 -6.34
N VAL A 58 1.51 -9.14 -5.04
CA VAL A 58 0.50 -8.52 -4.17
C VAL A 58 0.94 -7.11 -3.84
N LEU A 59 2.23 -6.95 -3.50
CA LEU A 59 2.80 -5.64 -3.27
C LEU A 59 2.71 -4.75 -4.52
N ALA A 60 3.01 -5.30 -5.70
CA ALA A 60 2.85 -4.59 -6.97
C ALA A 60 1.41 -4.09 -7.18
N ALA A 61 0.40 -4.90 -6.85
CA ALA A 61 -1.01 -4.50 -6.93
C ALA A 61 -1.32 -3.36 -5.94
N VAL A 62 -0.84 -3.46 -4.70
CA VAL A 62 -1.00 -2.40 -3.68
C VAL A 62 -0.35 -1.09 -4.12
N ILE A 63 0.86 -1.16 -4.71
CA ILE A 63 1.57 0.00 -5.23
C ILE A 63 0.82 0.61 -6.41
N ALA A 64 0.33 -0.21 -7.34
CA ALA A 64 -0.48 0.25 -8.47
C ALA A 64 -1.74 0.97 -7.98
N TYR A 65 -2.40 0.43 -6.94
CA TYR A 65 -3.52 1.11 -6.29
C TYR A 65 -3.11 2.47 -5.74
N TRP A 66 -2.02 2.57 -4.97
CA TRP A 66 -1.56 3.85 -4.41
C TRP A 66 -1.24 4.90 -5.48
N ILE A 67 -0.60 4.48 -6.57
CA ILE A 67 -0.26 5.36 -7.69
C ILE A 67 -1.54 5.85 -8.37
N GLY A 68 -2.44 4.96 -8.76
CA GLY A 68 -3.67 5.35 -9.43
C GLY A 68 -4.58 6.17 -8.52
N ARG A 69 -4.66 5.83 -7.22
CA ARG A 69 -5.38 6.60 -6.21
C ARG A 69 -4.84 8.01 -6.05
N ARG A 70 -3.51 8.21 -6.12
CA ARG A 70 -2.90 9.54 -6.15
C ARG A 70 -3.18 10.26 -7.46
N ALA A 71 -3.18 9.54 -8.58
CA ALA A 71 -3.40 10.10 -9.93
C ALA A 71 -4.84 10.59 -10.17
N VAL A 72 -5.84 9.98 -9.50
CA VAL A 72 -7.23 10.48 -9.48
C VAL A 72 -7.29 11.94 -8.98
N GLY A 73 -6.37 12.34 -8.09
CA GLY A 73 -6.23 13.72 -7.64
C GLY A 73 -7.45 14.25 -6.89
N ALA A 74 -7.57 15.58 -6.78
CA ALA A 74 -8.66 16.24 -6.07
C ALA A 74 -9.96 16.38 -6.90
N ASP A 75 -9.86 16.28 -8.23
CA ASP A 75 -10.97 16.47 -9.18
C ASP A 75 -11.59 15.15 -9.67
N GLY A 76 -10.94 14.01 -9.42
CA GLY A 76 -11.46 12.71 -9.81
C GLY A 76 -12.43 12.12 -8.78
N ASP A 77 -13.17 11.08 -9.17
CA ASP A 77 -14.05 10.34 -8.27
C ASP A 77 -13.29 9.19 -7.61
N PRO A 78 -12.85 9.35 -6.35
CA PRO A 78 -12.14 8.29 -5.65
C PRO A 78 -12.97 7.01 -5.50
N GLY A 79 -14.26 7.12 -5.18
CA GLY A 79 -15.09 5.93 -4.94
C GLY A 79 -15.16 5.02 -6.16
N ARG A 80 -15.37 5.62 -7.34
CA ARG A 80 -15.39 4.91 -8.61
C ARG A 80 -14.07 4.22 -8.94
N TYR A 81 -12.93 4.88 -8.74
CA TYR A 81 -11.63 4.25 -8.96
C TYR A 81 -11.44 3.03 -8.05
N ASP A 82 -11.87 3.14 -6.78
CA ASP A 82 -11.77 2.04 -5.83
C ASP A 82 -12.64 0.85 -6.28
N GLU A 83 -13.86 1.12 -6.72
CA GLU A 83 -14.76 0.10 -7.28
C GLU A 83 -14.17 -0.58 -8.52
N GLU A 84 -13.64 0.20 -9.47
CA GLU A 84 -13.02 -0.33 -10.70
C GLU A 84 -11.75 -1.15 -10.39
N TYR A 85 -10.92 -0.68 -9.44
CA TYR A 85 -9.75 -1.42 -8.98
C TYR A 85 -10.16 -2.76 -8.36
N VAL A 86 -11.09 -2.76 -7.40
CA VAL A 86 -11.55 -3.99 -6.74
C VAL A 86 -12.21 -4.96 -7.73
N ALA A 87 -13.00 -4.45 -8.68
CA ALA A 87 -13.64 -5.25 -9.72
C ALA A 87 -12.64 -5.88 -10.70
N GLY A 88 -11.51 -5.21 -10.96
CA GLY A 88 -10.43 -5.72 -11.81
C GLY A 88 -9.57 -6.83 -11.17
N LEU A 89 -9.67 -7.04 -9.86
CA LEU A 89 -8.91 -8.08 -9.16
C LEU A 89 -9.62 -9.43 -9.19
N SER A 90 -8.86 -10.49 -9.49
CA SER A 90 -9.29 -11.87 -9.25
C SER A 90 -9.52 -12.13 -7.76
N HIS A 91 -10.38 -13.10 -7.44
CA HIS A 91 -10.72 -13.45 -6.05
C HIS A 91 -9.49 -13.77 -5.19
N ASP A 92 -8.56 -14.60 -5.68
CA ASP A 92 -7.32 -14.93 -4.95
C ASP A 92 -6.48 -13.68 -4.65
N VAL A 93 -6.30 -12.81 -5.66
CA VAL A 93 -5.54 -11.55 -5.50
C VAL A 93 -6.24 -10.63 -4.50
N ARG A 94 -7.57 -10.63 -4.48
CA ARG A 94 -8.35 -9.84 -3.52
C ARG A 94 -8.06 -10.28 -2.08
N VAL A 95 -8.08 -11.59 -1.81
CA VAL A 95 -7.76 -12.15 -0.48
C VAL A 95 -6.33 -11.79 -0.08
N ASP A 96 -5.39 -11.93 -1.00
CA ASP A 96 -3.98 -11.59 -0.75
C ASP A 96 -3.79 -10.10 -0.45
N VAL A 97 -4.47 -9.21 -1.20
CA VAL A 97 -4.40 -7.75 -1.00
C VAL A 97 -5.03 -7.35 0.34
N ILE A 98 -6.13 -7.99 0.76
CA ILE A 98 -6.73 -7.77 2.09
C ILE A 98 -5.74 -8.14 3.19
N ASN A 99 -5.08 -9.30 3.05
CA ASN A 99 -4.09 -9.75 4.01
C ASN A 99 -2.89 -8.78 4.06
N ALA A 100 -2.40 -8.35 2.89
CA ALA A 100 -1.33 -7.36 2.80
C ALA A 100 -1.72 -6.02 3.42
N ALA A 101 -2.95 -5.54 3.19
CA ALA A 101 -3.45 -4.29 3.77
C ALA A 101 -3.46 -4.32 5.31
N PHE A 102 -3.89 -5.45 5.88
CA PHE A 102 -3.85 -5.68 7.33
C PHE A 102 -2.42 -5.62 7.87
N HIS A 103 -1.50 -6.34 7.23
CA HIS A 103 -0.09 -6.38 7.63
C HIS A 103 0.63 -5.03 7.45
N LEU A 104 0.26 -4.25 6.44
CA LEU A 104 0.79 -2.90 6.20
C LEU A 104 0.16 -1.84 7.10
N GLY A 105 -0.93 -2.16 7.81
CA GLY A 105 -1.70 -1.19 8.58
C GLY A 105 -2.33 -0.09 7.70
N GLU A 106 -2.62 -0.40 6.43
CA GLU A 106 -3.28 0.53 5.50
C GLU A 106 -4.80 0.32 5.62
N ARG A 107 -5.43 1.17 6.45
CA ARG A 107 -6.87 1.06 6.73
C ARG A 107 -7.76 1.39 5.53
N GLY A 108 -7.38 2.35 4.70
CA GLY A 108 -8.20 2.81 3.58
C GLY A 108 -8.31 1.76 2.47
N LEU A 109 -7.25 0.99 2.24
CA LEU A 109 -7.17 -0.15 1.33
C LEU A 109 -7.96 -1.33 1.91
N PHE A 110 -7.85 -1.57 3.22
CA PHE A 110 -8.62 -2.62 3.87
C PHE A 110 -10.14 -2.34 3.80
N GLU A 111 -10.54 -1.08 4.01
CA GLU A 111 -11.93 -0.63 3.96
C GLU A 111 -12.57 -0.78 2.57
N LEU A 112 -11.79 -0.82 1.47
CA LEU A 112 -12.33 -1.09 0.13
C LEU A 112 -12.99 -2.46 -0.01
N PHE A 113 -12.54 -3.42 0.81
CA PHE A 113 -13.01 -4.79 0.77
C PHE A 113 -13.99 -5.10 1.91
N ALA A 114 -14.20 -4.15 2.83
CA ALA A 114 -15.20 -4.30 3.86
C ALA A 114 -16.60 -4.29 3.21
N PRO A 115 -17.54 -5.12 3.68
CA PRO A 115 -18.92 -4.99 3.25
C PRO A 115 -19.39 -3.57 3.56
N PRO A 116 -20.21 -2.94 2.69
CA PRO A 116 -20.76 -1.62 2.97
C PRO A 116 -21.53 -1.73 4.29
N VAL A 117 -20.95 -1.17 5.35
CA VAL A 117 -21.66 -1.00 6.61
C VAL A 117 -22.73 0.04 6.33
N ALA A 118 -23.92 -0.44 6.00
CA ALA A 118 -25.09 0.42 5.90
C ALA A 118 -25.17 1.21 7.22
N PRO A 119 -25.22 2.54 7.19
CA PRO A 119 -25.53 3.29 8.41
C PRO A 119 -26.89 2.77 8.87
N CYS A 120 -26.96 2.18 10.06
CA CYS A 120 -28.23 1.79 10.67
C CYS A 120 -29.13 3.04 10.71
N ALA A 121 -30.20 3.00 9.91
CA ALA A 121 -31.26 4.01 9.89
C ALA A 121 -32.14 3.91 11.13
#